data_AF-A0A954UF15-F1
#
_entry.id   AF-A0A954UF15-F1
#
_cell.length_a   1.000
_cell.length_b   1.000
_cell.length_c   1.000
_cell.angle_alpha   90.00
_cell.angle_beta   90.00
_cell.angle_gamma   90.00
#
_symmetry.space_group_name_H-M   'P 1'
#
loop_
_entity.id
_entity.type
_entity.pdbx_description
1 polymer ?
#
loop_
_entity_poly.entity_id
_entity_poly.type
_entity_poly.pdbx_seq_one_letter_code
_entity_poly.pdbx_strand_id
1 'polypeptide(L)'
;MGTFSSAARLSRREDELQRLIAEAARCEREANLRRAIANRHSAERQLAVAESKATDDANRAKEIDAAQKQFAAAQGELTKAEAAIAATEQIGAEGTDAYSPFGPMYPPTSTGRRRALARWITSRENPLAARVAVNHIWMRHFHQPLVASVFDFGQNGARPTHPELLDWLAVEFMESGWSMKHLHRLIVTSQAYRRQSSANPASEEHSAAE
;
A
#
# COMPACT_ATOMS: atom_id res chain seq x y z
N MET A 1 -30.41 -10.37 -15.32
CA MET A 1 -29.20 -10.78 -16.07
C MET A 1 -28.15 -9.68 -15.96
N GLY A 2 -27.08 -9.83 -15.18
CA GLY A 2 -26.07 -8.76 -15.04
C GLY A 2 -24.78 -9.09 -14.27
N THR A 3 -24.62 -10.31 -13.77
CA THR A 3 -23.48 -10.70 -12.90
C THR A 3 -22.28 -11.28 -13.66
N PHE A 4 -22.45 -11.69 -14.93
CA PHE A 4 -21.38 -12.29 -15.73
C PHE A 4 -20.28 -11.32 -16.19
N SER A 5 -20.54 -10.00 -16.17
CA SER A 5 -19.57 -8.99 -16.63
C SER A 5 -18.48 -8.68 -15.59
N SER A 6 -18.71 -8.92 -14.30
CA SER A 6 -17.70 -8.62 -13.26
C SER A 6 -16.64 -9.70 -13.15
N ALA A 7 -17.02 -10.98 -13.23
CA ALA A 7 -16.09 -12.11 -13.15
C ALA A 7 -15.13 -12.16 -14.35
N ALA A 8 -15.65 -11.93 -15.56
CA ALA A 8 -14.82 -11.88 -16.78
C ALA A 8 -13.82 -10.71 -16.78
N ARG A 9 -14.18 -9.58 -16.15
CA ARG A 9 -13.27 -8.42 -15.99
C ARG A 9 -12.16 -8.69 -14.97
N LEU A 10 -12.43 -9.47 -13.92
CA LEU A 10 -11.44 -9.86 -12.92
C LEU A 10 -10.44 -10.86 -13.49
N SER A 11 -10.91 -11.92 -14.16
CA SER A 11 -10.03 -12.91 -14.80
C SER A 11 -9.14 -12.29 -15.88
N ARG A 12 -9.68 -11.42 -16.75
CA ARG A 12 -8.86 -10.71 -17.75
C ARG A 12 -7.77 -9.84 -17.09
N ARG A 13 -8.08 -9.22 -15.94
CA ARG A 13 -7.13 -8.41 -15.18
C ARG A 13 -6.07 -9.27 -14.49
N GLU A 14 -6.42 -10.45 -14.01
CA GLU A 14 -5.48 -11.43 -13.46
C GLU A 14 -4.50 -11.93 -14.54
N ASP A 15 -5.00 -12.27 -15.74
CA ASP A 15 -4.16 -12.67 -16.87
C ASP A 15 -3.23 -11.54 -17.34
N GLU A 16 -3.73 -10.31 -17.39
CA GLU A 16 -2.95 -9.12 -17.71
C GLU A 16 -1.84 -8.87 -16.67
N LEU A 17 -2.15 -9.04 -15.38
CA LEU A 17 -1.16 -8.93 -14.31
C LEU A 17 -0.07 -9.98 -14.44
N GLN A 18 -0.41 -11.24 -14.72
CA GLN A 18 0.60 -12.30 -14.92
C GLN A 18 1.52 -12.00 -16.10
N ARG A 19 0.98 -11.50 -17.21
CA ARG A 19 1.80 -11.07 -18.37
C ARG A 19 2.74 -9.94 -18.03
N LEU A 20 2.26 -8.91 -17.33
CA LEU A 20 3.08 -7.77 -16.92
C LEU A 20 4.21 -8.19 -15.96
N ILE A 21 3.95 -9.16 -15.07
CA ILE A 21 4.98 -9.70 -14.16
C ILE A 21 6.09 -10.41 -14.95
N ALA A 22 5.72 -11.27 -15.89
CA ALA A 22 6.69 -11.98 -16.73
C ALA A 22 7.54 -11.01 -17.58
N GLU A 23 6.91 -9.98 -18.16
CA GLU A 23 7.61 -8.95 -18.93
C GLU A 23 8.55 -8.11 -18.05
N ALA A 24 8.12 -7.72 -16.85
CA ALA A 24 8.96 -6.99 -15.90
C ALA A 24 10.18 -7.82 -15.47
N ALA A 25 9.99 -9.12 -15.18
CA ALA A 25 11.08 -10.01 -14.79
C ALA A 25 12.10 -10.20 -15.92
N ARG A 26 11.66 -10.29 -17.18
CA ARG A 26 12.56 -10.33 -18.34
C ARG A 26 13.37 -9.04 -18.47
N CYS A 27 12.71 -7.89 -18.39
CA CYS A 27 13.35 -6.58 -18.46
C CYS A 27 14.41 -6.39 -17.36
N GLU A 28 14.13 -6.84 -16.14
CA GLU A 28 15.07 -6.78 -15.02
C GLU A 28 16.33 -7.62 -15.30
N ARG A 29 16.18 -8.86 -15.79
CA ARG A 29 17.31 -9.75 -16.12
C ARG A 29 18.17 -9.18 -17.25
N GLU A 30 17.56 -8.64 -18.30
CA GLU A 30 18.29 -7.96 -19.38
C GLU A 30 19.05 -6.73 -18.87
N ALA A 31 18.45 -5.95 -17.97
CA ALA A 31 19.13 -4.81 -17.35
C ALA A 31 20.32 -5.24 -16.49
N ASN A 32 20.19 -6.34 -15.74
CA ASN A 32 21.27 -6.91 -14.95
C ASN A 32 22.42 -7.40 -15.82
N LEU A 33 22.13 -8.06 -16.96
CA LEU A 33 23.16 -8.46 -17.93
C LEU A 33 23.90 -7.25 -18.49
N ARG A 34 23.17 -6.22 -18.95
CA ARG A 34 23.80 -4.98 -19.47
C ARG A 34 24.67 -4.30 -18.43
N ARG A 35 24.24 -4.28 -17.16
CA ARG A 35 25.04 -3.76 -16.04
C ARG A 35 26.31 -4.58 -15.81
N ALA A 36 26.23 -5.90 -15.82
CA ALA A 36 27.39 -6.77 -15.66
C ALA A 36 28.39 -6.62 -16.81
N ILE A 37 27.91 -6.47 -18.06
CA ILE A 37 28.75 -6.16 -19.23
C ILE A 37 29.48 -4.83 -19.04
N ALA A 38 28.77 -3.78 -18.61
CA ALA A 38 29.37 -2.48 -18.34
C ALA A 38 30.45 -2.55 -17.24
N ASN A 39 30.20 -3.29 -16.15
CA ASN A 39 31.16 -3.52 -15.08
C ASN A 39 32.41 -4.28 -15.55
N ARG A 40 32.25 -5.27 -16.43
CA ARG A 40 33.39 -5.98 -17.03
C ARG A 40 34.25 -5.03 -17.86
N HIS A 41 33.63 -4.20 -18.71
CA HIS A 41 34.35 -3.22 -19.52
C HIS A 41 35.01 -2.11 -18.71
N SER A 42 34.43 -1.68 -17.58
CA SER A 42 35.12 -0.74 -16.69
C SER A 42 36.33 -1.38 -16.01
N ALA A 43 36.21 -2.64 -15.54
CA ALA A 43 37.32 -3.37 -14.95
C ALA A 43 38.45 -3.67 -15.96
N GLU A 44 38.10 -4.03 -17.19
CA GLU A 44 39.05 -4.25 -18.30
C GLU A 44 39.86 -2.99 -18.61
N ARG A 45 39.20 -1.82 -18.64
CA ARG A 45 39.88 -0.53 -18.79
C ARG A 45 40.81 -0.20 -17.62
N GLN A 46 40.42 -0.53 -16.39
CA GLN A 46 41.26 -0.31 -15.21
C GLN A 46 42.53 -1.19 -15.24
N LEU A 47 42.40 -2.44 -15.69
CA LEU A 47 43.54 -3.33 -15.88
C LEU A 47 44.50 -2.81 -16.94
N ALA A 48 44.00 -2.39 -18.10
CA ALA A 48 44.83 -1.81 -19.16
C ALA A 48 45.56 -0.53 -18.70
N VAL A 49 44.89 0.33 -17.91
CA VAL A 49 45.51 1.52 -17.32
C VAL A 49 46.62 1.14 -16.34
N ALA A 50 46.39 0.16 -15.45
CA ALA A 50 47.41 -0.32 -14.51
C ALA A 50 48.62 -0.93 -15.23
N GLU A 51 48.39 -1.66 -16.33
CA GLU A 51 49.45 -2.26 -17.15
C GLU A 51 50.28 -1.22 -17.91
N SER A 52 49.69 -0.10 -18.31
CA SER A 52 50.37 1.00 -19.03
C SER A 52 51.32 1.85 -18.18
N LYS A 53 51.28 1.72 -16.84
CA LYS A 53 52.14 2.48 -15.93
C LYS A 53 53.62 2.12 -16.11
N ALA A 54 54.52 3.03 -15.73
CA ALA A 54 55.95 2.83 -15.90
C ALA A 54 56.45 1.63 -15.07
N THR A 55 57.45 0.90 -15.55
CA THR A 55 57.98 -0.29 -14.85
C THR A 55 58.64 0.05 -13.52
N ASP A 56 59.11 1.29 -13.37
CA ASP A 56 59.77 1.77 -12.14
C ASP A 56 58.77 2.28 -11.08
N ASP A 57 57.47 2.29 -11.37
CA ASP A 57 56.44 2.68 -10.39
C ASP A 57 56.29 1.61 -9.30
N ALA A 58 56.65 1.97 -8.06
CA ALA A 58 56.57 1.08 -6.90
C ALA A 58 55.16 0.50 -6.63
N ASN A 59 54.11 1.14 -7.16
CA ASN A 59 52.72 0.73 -6.98
C ASN A 59 52.16 -0.12 -8.12
N ARG A 60 52.86 -0.23 -9.25
CA ARG A 60 52.35 -0.91 -10.47
C ARG A 60 51.91 -2.34 -10.21
N ALA A 61 52.76 -3.14 -9.55
CA ALA A 61 52.45 -4.55 -9.27
C ALA A 61 51.20 -4.72 -8.39
N LYS A 62 51.02 -3.84 -7.39
CA LYS A 62 49.86 -3.89 -6.49
C LYS A 62 48.57 -3.49 -7.20
N GLU A 63 48.64 -2.49 -8.07
CA GLU A 63 47.47 -2.03 -8.83
C GLU A 63 47.04 -3.02 -9.91
N ILE A 64 47.99 -3.71 -10.56
CA ILE A 64 47.68 -4.80 -11.50
C ILE A 64 46.98 -5.95 -10.77
N ASP A 65 47.48 -6.40 -9.62
CA ASP A 65 46.82 -7.45 -8.82
C ASP A 65 45.40 -7.04 -8.38
N ALA A 66 45.22 -5.78 -7.95
CA ALA A 66 43.91 -5.25 -7.60
C ALA A 66 42.94 -5.20 -8.80
N ALA A 67 43.42 -4.74 -9.96
CA ALA A 67 42.61 -4.67 -11.18
C ALA A 67 42.28 -6.07 -11.73
N GLN A 68 43.20 -7.03 -11.64
CA GLN A 68 42.96 -8.43 -12.00
C GLN A 68 41.88 -9.06 -11.13
N LYS A 69 41.91 -8.82 -9.82
CA LYS A 69 40.86 -9.27 -8.89
C LYS A 69 39.49 -8.66 -9.22
N GLN A 70 39.46 -7.37 -9.55
CA GLN A 70 38.22 -6.68 -9.95
C GLN A 70 37.68 -7.20 -11.28
N PHE A 71 38.55 -7.47 -12.26
CA PHE A 71 38.17 -8.07 -13.53
C PHE A 71 37.61 -9.49 -13.35
N ALA A 72 38.27 -10.33 -12.55
CA ALA A 72 37.78 -11.67 -12.23
C ALA A 72 36.42 -11.65 -11.51
N ALA A 73 36.22 -10.70 -10.59
CA ALA A 73 34.94 -10.50 -9.92
C ALA A 73 33.83 -10.08 -10.92
N ALA A 74 34.09 -9.11 -11.78
CA ALA A 74 33.15 -8.65 -12.80
C ALA A 74 32.81 -9.74 -13.84
N GLN A 75 33.80 -10.58 -14.20
CA GLN A 75 33.58 -11.74 -15.05
C GLN A 75 32.70 -12.80 -14.35
N GLY A 76 32.88 -12.99 -13.04
CA GLY A 76 32.01 -13.83 -12.22
C GLY A 76 30.57 -13.29 -12.12
N GLU A 77 30.38 -11.98 -12.11
CA GLU A 77 29.03 -11.37 -12.15
C GLU A 77 28.36 -11.56 -13.52
N LEU A 78 29.11 -11.40 -14.61
CA LEU A 78 28.60 -11.60 -15.97
C LEU A 78 28.16 -13.04 -16.21
N THR A 79 28.98 -14.03 -15.83
CA THR A 79 28.63 -15.45 -15.97
C THR A 79 27.39 -15.82 -15.16
N LYS A 80 27.20 -15.24 -13.97
CA LYS A 80 25.97 -15.41 -13.18
C LYS A 80 24.75 -14.79 -13.87
N ALA A 81 24.89 -13.61 -14.47
CA ALA A 81 23.80 -12.94 -15.18
C ALA A 81 23.40 -13.70 -16.46
N GLU A 82 24.37 -14.23 -17.22
CA GLU A 82 24.12 -15.08 -18.39
C GLU A 82 23.45 -16.40 -18.00
N ALA A 83 23.91 -17.06 -16.94
CA ALA A 83 23.29 -18.28 -16.43
C ALA A 83 21.85 -18.03 -15.96
N ALA A 84 21.56 -16.87 -15.37
CA ALA A 84 20.21 -16.51 -14.94
C ALA A 84 19.24 -16.33 -16.13
N ILE A 85 19.72 -15.83 -17.27
CA ILE A 85 18.91 -15.73 -18.50
C ILE A 85 18.73 -17.12 -19.12
N ALA A 86 19.79 -17.91 -19.25
CA ALA A 86 19.73 -19.26 -19.83
C ALA A 86 18.81 -20.20 -19.03
N ALA A 87 18.83 -20.11 -17.70
CA ALA A 87 17.93 -20.88 -16.84
C ALA A 87 16.45 -20.55 -17.11
N THR A 88 16.13 -19.33 -17.52
CA THR A 88 14.76 -18.91 -17.81
C THR A 88 14.28 -19.26 -19.20
N GLU A 89 15.19 -19.43 -20.17
CA GLU A 89 14.84 -19.95 -21.49
C GLU A 89 14.52 -21.45 -21.45
N GLN A 90 15.12 -22.19 -20.51
CA GLN A 90 14.91 -23.63 -20.32
C GLN A 90 13.64 -23.94 -19.52
N ILE A 91 13.25 -23.04 -18.60
CA ILE A 91 11.96 -23.09 -17.92
C ILE A 91 10.97 -22.46 -18.90
N GLY A 92 10.40 -23.27 -19.79
CA GLY A 92 9.34 -22.83 -20.71
C GLY A 92 8.24 -22.03 -19.98
N ALA A 93 7.51 -21.22 -20.74
CA ALA A 93 6.59 -20.14 -20.36
C ALA A 93 5.49 -20.41 -19.30
N GLU A 94 5.56 -21.50 -18.56
CA GLU A 94 4.71 -21.86 -17.43
C GLU A 94 5.58 -22.26 -16.24
N GLY A 95 5.92 -21.32 -15.34
CA GLY A 95 6.44 -21.73 -14.03
C GLY A 95 7.32 -20.74 -13.30
N THR A 96 6.70 -20.03 -12.36
CA THR A 96 7.33 -19.44 -11.18
C THR A 96 8.35 -18.33 -11.44
N ASP A 97 7.85 -17.19 -11.91
CA ASP A 97 8.59 -15.93 -11.87
C ASP A 97 8.88 -15.53 -10.42
N ALA A 98 10.09 -15.85 -9.98
CA ALA A 98 10.70 -15.25 -8.81
C ALA A 98 10.97 -13.76 -9.09
N TYR A 99 9.91 -12.97 -9.05
CA TYR A 99 9.98 -11.51 -8.92
C TYR A 99 10.80 -11.21 -7.67
N SER A 100 11.85 -10.40 -7.79
CA SER A 100 12.59 -9.90 -6.63
C SER A 100 11.90 -8.61 -6.16
N PRO A 101 11.05 -8.66 -5.12
CA PRO A 101 10.32 -7.47 -4.69
C PRO A 101 11.28 -6.39 -4.21
N PHE A 102 10.98 -5.15 -4.60
CA PHE A 102 11.66 -3.98 -4.04
C PHE A 102 11.27 -3.81 -2.58
N GLY A 103 12.15 -4.24 -1.68
CA GLY A 103 12.05 -4.04 -0.23
C GLY A 103 11.97 -5.34 0.58
N PRO A 104 12.04 -5.25 1.93
CA PRO A 104 11.94 -6.41 2.80
C PRO A 104 10.59 -7.11 2.58
N MET A 105 10.63 -8.33 2.05
CA MET A 105 9.46 -9.17 1.88
C MET A 105 9.03 -9.65 3.27
N TYR A 106 7.85 -9.21 3.72
CA TYR A 106 7.27 -9.75 4.94
C TYR A 106 6.98 -11.25 4.75
N PRO A 107 7.09 -12.08 5.82
CA PRO A 107 6.81 -13.51 5.72
C PRO A 107 5.42 -13.75 5.12
N PRO A 108 5.27 -14.71 4.18
CA PRO A 108 3.98 -14.99 3.55
C PRO A 108 2.95 -15.50 4.57
N THR A 109 3.42 -16.10 5.65
CA THR A 109 2.62 -16.56 6.79
C THR A 109 2.58 -15.51 7.89
N SER A 110 1.47 -14.77 7.94
CA SER A 110 1.14 -13.88 9.06
C SER A 110 0.78 -14.69 10.30
N THR A 111 1.23 -14.26 11.49
CA THR A 111 0.90 -14.88 12.80
C THR A 111 -0.58 -14.88 13.17
N GLY A 112 -1.46 -14.41 12.28
CA GLY A 112 -2.91 -14.33 12.49
C GLY A 112 -3.33 -13.24 13.48
N ARG A 113 -2.41 -12.69 14.27
CA ARG A 113 -2.69 -11.68 15.32
C ARG A 113 -3.44 -10.46 14.79
N ARG A 114 -3.03 -9.91 13.64
CA ARG A 114 -3.73 -8.78 13.00
C ARG A 114 -5.14 -9.14 12.56
N ARG A 115 -5.33 -10.36 12.03
CA ARG A 115 -6.65 -10.87 11.63
C ARG A 115 -7.55 -11.12 12.83
N ALA A 116 -7.02 -11.66 13.91
CA ALA A 116 -7.73 -11.85 15.17
C ALA A 116 -8.15 -10.51 15.77
N LEU A 117 -7.24 -9.53 15.79
CA LEU A 117 -7.55 -8.17 16.23
C LEU A 117 -8.62 -7.51 15.34
N ALA A 118 -8.49 -7.59 14.01
CA ALA A 118 -9.48 -7.05 13.10
C ALA A 118 -10.87 -7.66 13.34
N ARG A 119 -10.94 -8.98 13.52
CA ARG A 119 -12.20 -9.68 13.85
C ARG A 119 -12.80 -9.23 15.16
N TRP A 120 -11.97 -8.98 16.17
CA TRP A 120 -12.42 -8.47 17.47
C TRP A 120 -12.92 -7.02 17.39
N ILE A 121 -12.23 -6.15 16.63
CA ILE A 121 -12.65 -4.76 16.42
C ILE A 121 -14.01 -4.69 15.69
N THR A 122 -14.22 -5.57 14.71
CA THR A 122 -15.48 -5.60 13.93
C THR A 122 -16.53 -6.53 14.52
N SER A 123 -16.30 -7.10 15.70
CA SER A 123 -17.20 -8.08 16.31
C SER A 123 -18.43 -7.40 16.90
N ARG A 124 -19.55 -8.12 16.99
CA ARG A 124 -20.79 -7.55 17.55
C ARG A 124 -20.69 -7.27 19.04
N GLU A 125 -19.79 -7.97 19.70
CA GLU A 125 -19.49 -7.85 21.11
C GLU A 125 -18.73 -6.55 21.44
N ASN A 126 -18.19 -5.85 20.43
CA ASN A 126 -17.51 -4.57 20.60
C ASN A 126 -18.24 -3.41 19.88
N PRO A 127 -19.19 -2.73 20.54
CA PRO A 127 -19.94 -1.63 19.94
C PRO A 127 -19.12 -0.34 19.78
N LEU A 128 -17.94 -0.22 20.41
CA LEU A 128 -17.16 1.02 20.42
C LEU A 128 -16.68 1.40 19.03
N ALA A 129 -16.25 0.42 18.22
CA ALA A 129 -15.78 0.66 16.87
C ALA A 129 -16.88 1.27 15.98
N ALA A 130 -18.11 0.76 16.10
CA ALA A 130 -19.26 1.29 15.37
C ALA A 130 -19.64 2.71 15.84
N ARG A 131 -19.66 2.94 17.16
CA ARG A 131 -19.93 4.28 17.74
C ARG A 131 -18.92 5.33 17.28
N VAL A 132 -17.62 5.01 17.27
CA VAL A 132 -16.55 5.88 16.78
C VAL A 132 -16.78 6.21 15.29
N ALA A 133 -17.00 5.19 14.47
CA ALA A 133 -17.21 5.35 13.03
C ALA A 133 -18.42 6.24 12.71
N VAL A 134 -19.54 6.01 13.40
CA VAL A 134 -20.77 6.81 13.26
C VAL A 134 -20.51 8.27 13.66
N ASN A 135 -19.83 8.52 14.78
CA ASN A 135 -19.52 9.89 15.22
C ASN A 135 -18.67 10.64 14.19
N HIS A 136 -17.67 9.98 13.60
CA HIS A 136 -16.87 10.57 12.52
C HIS A 136 -17.71 10.89 11.28
N ILE A 137 -18.61 10.00 10.89
CA ILE A 137 -19.49 10.23 9.74
C ILE A 137 -20.45 11.38 10.03
N TRP A 138 -21.07 11.40 11.20
CA TRP A 138 -21.98 12.45 11.65
C TRP A 138 -21.29 13.83 11.66
N MET A 139 -20.11 13.91 12.26
CA MET A 139 -19.29 15.12 12.30
C MET A 139 -19.02 15.68 10.89
N ARG A 140 -18.79 14.82 9.89
CA ARG A 140 -18.57 15.27 8.50
C ARG A 140 -19.82 15.85 7.82
N HIS A 141 -21.03 15.52 8.30
CA HIS A 141 -22.28 15.98 7.69
C HIS A 141 -22.81 17.23 8.39
N PHE A 142 -22.73 17.26 9.72
CA PHE A 142 -23.30 18.33 10.55
C PHE A 142 -22.25 19.31 11.08
N HIS A 143 -20.96 19.06 10.85
CA HIS A 143 -19.83 19.82 11.43
C HIS A 143 -19.80 19.88 12.96
N GLN A 144 -20.69 19.14 13.61
CA GLN A 144 -20.83 19.03 15.05
C GLN A 144 -20.87 17.55 15.43
N PRO A 145 -19.94 17.04 16.25
CA PRO A 145 -19.94 15.65 16.65
C PRO A 145 -21.04 15.37 17.69
N LEU A 146 -21.51 14.12 17.76
CA LEU A 146 -22.44 13.66 18.81
C LEU A 146 -21.73 13.48 20.15
N VAL A 147 -20.44 13.14 20.10
CA VAL A 147 -19.53 13.05 21.25
C VAL A 147 -18.34 13.95 20.96
N ALA A 148 -18.11 14.95 21.82
CA ALA A 148 -17.02 15.92 21.65
C ALA A 148 -15.64 15.24 21.61
N SER A 149 -15.45 14.15 22.36
CA SER A 149 -14.24 13.32 22.31
C SER A 149 -14.28 12.34 21.12
N VAL A 150 -13.85 12.81 19.96
CA VAL A 150 -13.84 12.01 18.72
C VAL A 150 -12.88 10.81 18.78
N PHE A 151 -11.85 10.87 19.62
CA PHE A 151 -10.83 9.82 19.75
C PHE A 151 -10.92 9.03 21.06
N ASP A 152 -11.81 9.40 21.99
CA ASP A 152 -11.96 8.72 23.28
C ASP A 152 -13.45 8.45 23.57
N PHE A 153 -13.83 7.19 23.40
CA PHE A 153 -15.16 6.66 23.72
C PHE A 153 -15.15 5.75 24.96
N GLY A 154 -14.04 5.75 25.71
CA GLY A 154 -13.90 5.02 26.96
C GLY A 154 -14.51 5.75 28.15
N GLN A 155 -14.21 5.28 29.37
CA GLN A 155 -14.71 5.92 30.60
C GLN A 155 -14.22 7.35 30.82
N ASN A 156 -13.15 7.75 30.12
CA ASN A 156 -12.58 9.09 30.18
C ASN A 156 -13.15 10.04 29.09
N GLY A 157 -14.00 9.52 28.20
CA GLY A 157 -14.61 10.29 27.13
C GLY A 157 -15.70 11.26 27.62
N ALA A 158 -15.95 12.29 26.82
CA ALA A 158 -17.07 13.21 27.05
C ALA A 158 -18.40 12.46 26.90
N ARG A 159 -19.42 12.85 27.68
CA ARG A 159 -20.75 12.24 27.56
C ARG A 159 -21.37 12.59 26.20
N PRO A 160 -22.00 11.63 25.50
CA PRO A 160 -22.73 11.91 24.27
C PRO A 160 -23.89 12.88 24.51
N THR A 161 -24.09 13.82 23.59
CA THR A 161 -25.26 14.71 23.62
C THR A 161 -26.56 13.93 23.43
N HIS A 162 -26.54 12.95 22.52
CA HIS A 162 -27.68 12.09 22.20
C HIS A 162 -27.23 10.61 22.16
N PRO A 163 -27.16 9.94 23.33
CA PRO A 163 -26.65 8.57 23.43
C PRO A 163 -27.53 7.55 22.69
N GLU A 164 -28.86 7.70 22.75
CA GLU A 164 -29.81 6.79 22.10
C GLU A 164 -29.69 6.82 20.57
N LEU A 165 -29.51 8.02 20.00
CA LEU A 165 -29.30 8.18 18.56
C LEU A 165 -27.99 7.53 18.10
N LEU A 166 -26.92 7.74 18.87
CA LEU A 166 -25.61 7.15 18.58
C LEU A 166 -25.68 5.62 18.61
N ASP A 167 -26.35 5.06 19.61
CA ASP A 167 -26.50 3.63 19.76
C ASP A 167 -27.34 3.01 18.65
N TRP A 168 -28.44 3.65 18.29
CA TRP A 168 -29.27 3.21 17.18
C TRP A 168 -28.52 3.23 15.85
N LEU A 169 -27.80 4.31 15.54
CA LEU A 169 -26.98 4.40 14.32
C LEU A 169 -25.83 3.40 14.31
N ALA A 170 -25.24 3.11 15.48
CA ALA A 170 -24.18 2.10 15.59
C ALA A 170 -24.70 0.69 15.32
N VAL A 171 -25.88 0.33 15.85
CA VAL A 171 -26.53 -0.95 15.57
C VAL A 171 -26.87 -1.07 14.08
N GLU A 172 -27.50 -0.06 13.50
CA GLU A 172 -27.85 -0.03 12.07
C GLU A 172 -26.61 -0.17 11.17
N PHE A 173 -25.50 0.46 11.55
CA PHE A 173 -24.25 0.35 10.82
C PHE A 173 -23.67 -1.08 10.85
N MET A 174 -23.79 -1.77 11.99
CA MET A 174 -23.36 -3.16 12.14
C MET A 174 -24.30 -4.14 11.41
N GLU A 175 -25.61 -3.88 11.42
CA GLU A 175 -26.62 -4.71 10.75
C GLU A 175 -26.60 -4.60 9.24
N SER A 176 -26.31 -3.41 8.71
CA SER A 176 -26.10 -3.17 7.28
C SER A 176 -24.76 -3.71 6.75
N GLY A 177 -24.01 -4.47 7.55
CA GLY A 177 -22.75 -5.09 7.16
C GLY A 177 -21.61 -4.07 7.01
N TRP A 178 -21.57 -3.04 7.86
CA TRP A 178 -20.57 -1.97 7.82
C TRP A 178 -20.60 -1.15 6.53
N SER A 179 -21.78 -1.03 5.91
CA SER A 179 -21.95 -0.28 4.66
C SER A 179 -22.00 1.23 4.90
N MET A 180 -20.88 1.93 4.65
CA MET A 180 -20.84 3.38 4.77
C MET A 180 -21.87 4.06 3.87
N LYS A 181 -22.07 3.56 2.65
CA LYS A 181 -23.04 4.10 1.69
C LYS A 181 -24.47 4.07 2.25
N HIS A 182 -24.83 2.99 2.94
CA HIS A 182 -26.13 2.86 3.59
C HIS A 182 -26.31 3.93 4.66
N LEU A 183 -25.32 4.06 5.56
CA LEU A 183 -25.36 5.03 6.64
C LEU A 183 -25.39 6.48 6.14
N HIS A 184 -24.61 6.82 5.11
CA HIS A 184 -24.66 8.14 4.47
C HIS A 184 -26.05 8.45 3.90
N ARG A 185 -26.66 7.49 3.18
CA ARG A 185 -28.01 7.65 2.63
C ARG A 185 -29.02 7.88 3.75
N LEU A 186 -28.91 7.12 4.84
CA LEU A 186 -29.80 7.23 5.99
C LEU A 186 -29.71 8.62 6.64
N ILE A 187 -28.49 9.12 6.85
CA ILE A 187 -28.26 10.46 7.41
C ILE A 187 -28.84 11.54 6.49
N VAL A 188 -28.52 11.53 5.19
CA VAL A 188 -28.96 12.56 4.24
C VAL A 188 -30.47 12.54 3.98
N THR A 189 -31.11 11.37 4.09
CA THR A 189 -32.58 11.25 3.95
C THR A 189 -33.34 11.52 5.25
N SER A 190 -32.65 11.61 6.39
CA SER A 190 -33.26 11.89 7.68
C SER A 190 -33.95 13.25 7.71
N GLN A 191 -34.94 13.39 8.60
CA GLN A 191 -35.56 14.70 8.85
C GLN A 191 -34.56 15.67 9.49
N ALA A 192 -33.60 15.17 10.29
CA ALA A 192 -32.57 15.99 10.91
C ALA A 192 -31.68 16.69 9.87
N TYR A 193 -31.30 16.00 8.79
CA TYR A 193 -30.48 16.60 7.72
C TYR A 193 -31.30 17.49 6.78
N ARG A 194 -32.58 17.16 6.56
CA ARG A 194 -33.49 17.95 5.70
C ARG A 194 -34.15 19.12 6.42
N ARG A 195 -33.87 19.32 7.70
CA ARG A 195 -34.36 20.47 8.47
C ARG A 195 -33.67 21.74 7.98
N GLN A 196 -34.40 22.52 7.19
CA GLN A 196 -34.03 23.89 6.82
C GLN A 196 -34.25 24.82 8.01
N SER A 197 -33.25 25.63 8.35
CA SER A 197 -33.47 26.83 9.16
C SER A 197 -34.10 27.88 8.25
N SER A 198 -35.41 28.10 8.34
CA SER A 198 -35.96 29.39 7.92
C SER A 198 -35.43 30.42 8.91
N ALA A 199 -34.49 31.26 8.48
CA ALA A 199 -34.15 32.45 9.24
C ALA A 199 -35.44 33.28 9.36
N ASN A 200 -35.97 33.41 10.57
CA ASN A 200 -37.07 34.32 10.84
C ASN A 200 -36.47 35.73 10.86
N PRO A 201 -36.82 36.63 9.92
CA PRO A 201 -36.25 37.99 9.91
C PRO A 201 -36.60 38.78 11.19
N ALA A 202 -37.55 38.31 12.01
CA ALA A 202 -37.92 38.96 13.27
C ALA A 202 -36.91 38.79 14.42
N SER A 203 -35.85 37.99 14.28
CA SER A 203 -34.84 37.82 15.35
C SER A 203 -33.61 38.74 15.22
N GLU A 204 -33.49 39.54 14.16
CA GLU A 204 -32.39 40.50 14.01
C GLU A 204 -32.65 41.84 14.74
N GLU A 205 -33.90 42.15 15.11
CA GLU A 205 -34.26 43.43 15.74
C GLU A 205 -33.96 43.52 17.25
N HIS A 206 -33.57 42.42 17.92
CA HIS A 206 -33.27 42.43 19.37
C HIS A 206 -31.78 42.42 19.73
N SER A 207 -30.87 42.32 18.76
CA SER A 207 -29.43 42.29 19.04
C SER A 207 -28.69 43.61 18.75
N ALA A 208 -29.40 44.65 18.32
CA ALA A 208 -28.85 45.98 18.01
C ALA A 208 -29.22 47.07 19.04
N ALA A 209 -29.83 46.69 20.17
CA ALA A 209 -30.21 47.60 21.25
C ALA A 209 -29.65 47.10 22.59
N GLU A 210 -28.32 47.08 22.71
CA GLU A 210 -27.60 47.15 23.99
C GLU A 210 -26.28 47.91 23.80
#